data_AF-A0A2R6AL08-F1
#
_entry.id   AF-A0A2R6AL08-F1
#
_cell.length_a   1.000
_cell.length_b   1.000
_cell.length_c   1.000
_cell.angle_alpha   90.00
_cell.angle_beta   90.00
_cell.angle_gamma   90.00
#
_symmetry.space_group_name_H-M   'P 1'
#
loop_
_entity.id
_entity.type
_entity.pdbx_description
1 polymer ?
#
loop_
_entity_poly.entity_id
_entity_poly.type
_entity_poly.pdbx_seq_one_letter_code
_entity_poly.pdbx_strand_id
1 'polypeptide(L)' 'MLEAKQRLEEAKEQRKKSADWSFIESLPPKLKAALKYYIESGDLRGAQKFSGLTLEELKELLVKAKVPTTYF' A
#
# COMPACT_ATOMS: atom_id res chain seq x y z
N MET A 1 19.65 -1.51 15.64
CA MET A 1 19.71 -1.43 14.15
C MET A 1 19.05 -2.62 13.45
N LEU A 2 19.17 -3.87 13.96
CA LEU A 2 18.56 -5.06 13.33
C LEU A 2 17.01 -5.09 13.43
N GLU A 3 16.48 -4.68 14.59
CA GLU A 3 15.05 -4.76 14.92
C GLU A 3 14.14 -3.89 14.05
N ALA A 4 14.59 -2.68 13.68
CA ALA A 4 13.81 -1.79 12.81
C ALA A 4 13.65 -2.35 11.39
N LYS A 5 14.69 -3.02 10.87
CA LYS A 5 14.62 -3.69 9.55
C LYS A 5 13.66 -4.87 9.58
N GLN A 6 13.69 -5.67 10.64
CA GLN A 6 12.76 -6.79 10.83
C GLN A 6 11.31 -6.30 10.87
N ARG A 7 11.02 -5.26 11.66
CA ARG A 7 9.67 -4.68 11.73
C ARG A 7 9.18 -4.14 10.39
N LEU A 8 10.06 -3.53 9.59
CA LEU A 8 9.71 -3.04 8.25
C LEU A 8 9.41 -4.18 7.26
N GLU A 9 10.18 -5.27 7.32
CA GLU A 9 9.91 -6.45 6.48
C GLU A 9 8.62 -7.16 6.92
N GLU A 10 8.39 -7.33 8.22
CA GLU A 10 7.14 -7.86 8.75
C GLU A 10 5.94 -7.02 8.29
N ALA A 11 6.03 -5.69 8.39
CA ALA A 11 5.02 -4.77 7.91
C ALA A 11 4.71 -4.93 6.41
N LYS A 12 5.75 -5.13 5.60
CA LYS A 12 5.65 -5.36 4.16
C LYS A 12 5.02 -6.71 3.86
N GLU A 13 5.42 -7.77 4.54
CA GLU A 13 4.83 -9.09 4.40
C GLU A 13 3.34 -9.08 4.76
N GLN A 14 2.98 -8.42 5.86
CA GLN A 14 1.57 -8.29 6.28
C GLN A 14 0.74 -7.62 5.18
N ARG A 15 1.22 -6.50 4.61
CA ARG A 15 0.52 -5.82 3.51
C ARG A 15 0.37 -6.71 2.29
N LYS A 16 1.40 -7.48 1.91
CA LYS A 16 1.33 -8.42 0.79
C LYS A 16 0.34 -9.56 1.02
N LYS A 17 0.32 -10.11 2.23
CA LYS A 17 -0.56 -11.24 2.60
C LYS A 17 -2.02 -10.81 2.72
N SER A 18 -2.29 -9.60 3.22
CA SER A 18 -3.66 -9.09 3.39
C SER A 18 -4.27 -8.50 2.12
N ALA A 19 -3.45 -8.03 1.18
CA ALA A 19 -3.91 -7.34 -0.02
C ALA A 19 -4.87 -8.21 -0.86
N ASP A 20 -5.99 -7.61 -1.27
CA ASP A 20 -6.90 -8.18 -2.25
C ASP A 20 -6.32 -7.98 -3.65
N TRP A 21 -5.44 -8.89 -4.05
CA TRP A 21 -4.72 -8.80 -5.33
C TRP A 21 -5.66 -8.83 -6.54
N SER A 22 -6.78 -9.55 -6.47
CA SER A 22 -7.79 -9.57 -7.53
C SER A 22 -8.41 -8.18 -7.73
N PHE A 23 -8.76 -7.49 -6.65
CA PHE A 23 -9.22 -6.11 -6.72
C PHE A 23 -8.12 -5.18 -7.29
N ILE A 24 -6.88 -5.28 -6.77
CA ILE A 24 -5.77 -4.43 -7.21
C ILE A 24 -5.46 -4.61 -8.70
N GLU A 25 -5.49 -5.83 -9.21
CA GLU A 25 -5.25 -6.12 -10.64
C GLU A 25 -6.37 -5.60 -11.54
N SER A 26 -7.60 -5.46 -11.03
CA SER A 26 -8.74 -4.90 -11.76
C SER A 26 -8.70 -3.36 -11.91
N LEU A 27 -7.85 -2.67 -11.15
CA LEU A 27 -7.80 -1.22 -11.13
C LEU A 27 -7.13 -0.64 -12.39
N PRO A 28 -7.44 0.62 -12.74
CA PRO A 28 -6.70 1.35 -13.76
C PRO A 28 -5.18 1.33 -13.49
N PRO A 29 -4.33 1.30 -14.55
CA PRO A 29 -2.89 1.11 -14.41
C PRO A 29 -2.21 2.03 -13.40
N LYS A 30 -2.63 3.30 -13.32
CA LYS A 30 -2.09 4.31 -12.42
C LYS A 30 -2.37 3.99 -10.94
N LEU A 31 -3.62 3.61 -10.62
CA LEU A 31 -4.03 3.24 -9.26
C LEU A 31 -3.39 1.91 -8.85
N LYS A 32 -3.36 0.94 -9.76
CA LYS A 32 -2.67 -0.33 -9.55
C LYS A 32 -1.20 -0.12 -9.20
N ALA A 33 -0.49 0.71 -9.96
CA ALA A 33 0.92 1.02 -9.71
C ALA A 33 1.12 1.69 -8.35
N ALA A 34 0.26 2.65 -7.98
CA ALA A 34 0.31 3.32 -6.68
C ALA A 34 0.11 2.35 -5.50
N LEU A 35 -0.86 1.44 -5.59
CA LEU A 35 -1.11 0.41 -4.56
C LEU A 35 0.05 -0.57 -4.43
N LYS A 36 0.59 -1.07 -5.55
CA LYS A 36 1.76 -1.96 -5.55
C LYS A 36 2.98 -1.26 -4.95
N TYR A 37 3.21 0.00 -5.30
CA TYR A 37 4.26 0.81 -4.71
C TYR A 37 4.07 0.95 -3.20
N TYR A 38 2.84 1.27 -2.74
CA TYR A 38 2.56 1.36 -1.32
C TYR A 38 2.86 0.03 -0.62
N ILE A 39 2.33 -1.09 -1.10
CA ILE A 39 2.52 -2.43 -0.51
C ILE A 39 4.01 -2.78 -0.36
N GLU A 40 4.84 -2.44 -1.34
CA GLU A 40 6.27 -2.73 -1.32
C GLU A 40 7.05 -1.80 -0.38
N SER A 41 6.75 -0.49 -0.42
CA SER A 41 7.58 0.55 0.23
C SER A 41 7.08 1.01 1.60
N GLY A 42 5.76 1.03 1.81
CA GLY A 42 5.14 1.68 2.97
C GLY A 42 4.98 3.19 2.83
N ASP A 43 5.44 3.77 1.71
CA ASP A 43 5.42 5.20 1.49
C ASP A 43 4.06 5.65 0.92
N LEU A 44 3.19 6.10 1.82
CA LEU A 44 1.86 6.61 1.47
C LEU A 44 1.94 7.92 0.66
N ARG A 45 2.93 8.76 0.90
CA ARG A 45 3.09 10.05 0.20
C ARG A 45 3.57 9.84 -1.23
N GLY A 46 4.50 8.93 -1.46
CA GLY A 46 4.92 8.52 -2.80
C GLY A 46 3.76 7.90 -3.57
N ALA A 47 3.01 6.98 -2.95
CA ALA A 47 1.81 6.39 -3.54
C ALA A 47 0.77 7.44 -3.95
N GLN A 48 0.55 8.46 -3.09
CA GLN A 48 -0.36 9.57 -3.39
C GLN A 48 0.07 10.37 -4.63
N LYS A 49 1.37 10.70 -4.73
CA LYS A 49 1.91 11.41 -5.90
C LYS A 49 1.72 10.60 -7.18
N PHE A 50 1.90 9.28 -7.13
CA PHE A 50 1.71 8.41 -8.28
C PHE A 50 0.24 8.23 -8.66
N SER A 51 -0.67 8.13 -7.69
CA SER A 51 -2.10 7.94 -7.97
C SER A 51 -2.75 9.21 -8.49
N GLY A 52 -2.29 10.39 -8.05
CA GLY A 52 -2.97 11.66 -8.28
C GLY A 52 -4.26 11.82 -7.46
N LEU A 53 -4.47 10.94 -6.49
CA LEU A 53 -5.57 11.02 -5.53
C LEU A 53 -5.21 11.92 -4.37
N THR A 54 -6.23 12.43 -3.67
CA THR A 54 -6.06 12.95 -2.32
C THR A 54 -5.67 11.83 -1.35
N LEU A 55 -5.18 12.22 -0.17
CA LEU A 55 -4.77 11.25 0.84
C LEU A 55 -5.96 10.42 1.36
N GLU A 56 -7.14 11.05 1.44
CA GLU A 56 -8.38 10.41 1.88
C GLU A 56 -8.86 9.37 0.86
N GLU A 57 -8.93 9.74 -0.42
CA GLU A 57 -9.29 8.81 -1.50
C GLU A 57 -8.32 7.62 -1.59
N LEU A 58 -7.01 7.86 -1.40
CA LEU A 58 -6.02 6.78 -1.38
C LEU A 58 -6.23 5.84 -0.19
N LYS A 59 -6.54 6.37 0.99
CA LYS A 59 -6.84 5.55 2.18
C LYS A 59 -8.11 4.73 1.98
N GLU A 60 -9.17 5.31 1.42
CA GLU A 60 -10.38 4.56 1.08
C GLU A 60 -10.08 3.43 0.08
N LEU A 61 -9.24 3.71 -0.92
CA LEU A 61 -8.82 2.70 -1.88
C LEU A 61 -8.01 1.58 -1.23
N LEU A 62 -7.13 1.89 -0.27
CA LEU A 62 -6.37 0.91 0.50
C LEU A 62 -7.29 0.02 1.36
N VAL A 63 -8.31 0.60 1.99
CA VAL A 63 -9.33 -0.14 2.74
C VAL A 63 -10.09 -1.09 1.82
N LYS A 64 -10.53 -0.63 0.64
CA LYS A 64 -11.18 -1.47 -0.38
C LYS A 64 -10.27 -2.61 -0.85
N ALA A 65 -8.97 -2.33 -0.98
CA ALA A 65 -7.96 -3.32 -1.33
C ALA A 65 -7.50 -4.20 -0.16
N LYS A 66 -8.10 -4.08 1.04
CA LYS A 66 -7.72 -4.80 2.27
C LYS A 66 -6.24 -4.65 2.64
N VAL A 67 -5.61 -3.55 2.22
CA VAL A 67 -4.21 -3.28 2.54
C VAL A 67 -4.15 -2.49 3.85
N PRO A 68 -3.54 -3.04 4.92
CA PRO A 68 -3.43 -2.34 6.19
C PRO A 68 -2.53 -1.10 6.06
N THR A 69 -3.05 0.05 6.49
CA THR A 69 -2.27 1.27 6.70
C THR A 69 -1.70 1.26 8.11
N THR A 70 -0.72 0.38 8.36
CA THR A 70 -0.13 0.31 9.69
C THR A 70 0.68 1.58 9.96
N TYR A 71 0.37 2.24 11.07
CA TYR A 71 1.20 3.31 11.63
C TYR A 71 2.39 2.61 12.31
N PHE A 72 3.60 2.75 11.78
CA PHE A 72 4.85 2.33 12.40
C PHE A 72 5.71 3.54 12.71
#